data_AF-A0AA95BUW4-F1
#
_entry.id   AF-A0AA95BUW4-F1
#
_cell.length_a   1.000
_cell.length_b   1.000
_cell.length_c   1.000
_cell.angle_alpha   90.00
_cell.angle_beta   90.00
_cell.angle_gamma   90.00
#
_symmetry.space_group_name_H-M   'P 1'
#
loop_
_entity.id
_entity.type
_entity.pdbx_description
1 polymer ?
#
loop_
_entity_poly.entity_id
_entity_poly.type
_entity_poly.pdbx_seq_one_letter_code
_entity_poly.pdbx_strand_id
1 'polypeptide(L)'
;MMTKQLSSETVDTVDNGTKTSVENVVENAAKSKVETGTNKHERNRRRSSDFDEEDWQEKGKVIDEVKICSYENNYKEVYFAKQTDTSISTVRRIFSFRTQKTAASWSSIFKLVKCLSNECVNANHLVVLLGTMLLYLVGNAAKVHFYLEGNRKFFIEIKFKKDVTVFKKGEKEPVGDNERRNIDDEFK
;
A
#
# COMPACT_ATOMS: atom_id res chain seq x y z
N MET A 1 33.41 44.99 -75.61
CA MET A 1 33.66 43.56 -75.83
C MET A 1 32.42 42.81 -75.37
N MET A 2 31.80 42.06 -76.29
CA MET A 2 30.56 41.31 -76.10
C MET A 2 30.73 40.15 -75.13
N THR A 3 29.63 39.74 -74.49
CA THR A 3 29.03 38.37 -74.45
C THR A 3 28.07 38.31 -73.27
N LYS A 4 26.91 37.66 -73.29
CA LYS A 4 25.98 37.09 -74.28
C LYS A 4 24.81 36.61 -73.39
N GLN A 5 23.58 36.75 -73.84
CA GLN A 5 22.44 36.04 -73.28
C GLN A 5 22.67 34.53 -73.34
N LEU A 6 22.11 33.79 -72.38
CA LEU A 6 21.59 32.44 -72.59
C LEU A 6 20.36 32.25 -71.70
N SER A 7 19.24 32.00 -72.37
CA SER A 7 17.97 31.54 -71.81
C SER A 7 18.03 30.02 -71.67
N SER A 8 17.43 29.46 -70.62
CA SER A 8 16.76 28.14 -70.66
C SER A 8 15.88 28.02 -69.42
N GLU A 9 14.56 28.07 -69.60
CA GLU A 9 13.67 26.89 -69.59
C GLU A 9 13.11 26.57 -68.21
N THR A 10 11.79 26.64 -68.19
CA THR A 10 10.84 26.23 -67.16
C THR A 10 10.98 24.76 -66.82
N VAL A 11 10.96 24.43 -65.52
CA VAL A 11 10.45 23.14 -65.05
C VAL A 11 9.39 23.44 -64.00
N ASP A 12 8.14 23.25 -64.41
CA ASP A 12 7.01 23.11 -63.52
C ASP A 12 7.27 21.96 -62.55
N THR A 13 7.08 22.20 -61.26
CA THR A 13 6.66 21.11 -60.36
C THR A 13 5.74 21.63 -59.26
N VAL A 14 4.45 21.59 -59.60
CA VAL A 14 3.40 20.86 -58.87
C VAL A 14 3.20 21.21 -57.38
N ASP A 15 2.06 21.88 -57.19
CA ASP A 15 1.02 21.64 -56.19
C ASP A 15 1.29 22.01 -54.73
N ASN A 16 0.71 23.16 -54.38
CA ASN A 16 0.60 23.74 -53.06
C ASN A 16 -0.63 23.17 -52.30
N GLY A 17 -0.75 21.84 -52.21
CA GLY A 17 -2.04 21.19 -51.94
C GLY A 17 -2.18 20.23 -50.76
N THR A 18 -1.12 19.80 -50.05
CA THR A 18 -1.29 18.66 -49.10
C THR A 18 -0.39 18.64 -47.85
N LYS A 19 0.18 19.77 -47.41
CA LYS A 19 1.03 19.77 -46.19
C LYS A 19 0.27 19.90 -44.87
N THR A 20 -1.00 20.33 -44.87
CA THR A 20 -1.73 20.68 -43.64
C THR A 20 -2.46 19.54 -42.95
N SER A 21 -2.71 18.40 -43.61
CA SER A 21 -3.48 17.30 -43.00
C SER A 21 -2.62 16.29 -42.24
N VAL A 22 -1.38 16.04 -42.67
CA VAL A 22 -0.51 15.02 -42.04
C VAL A 22 0.16 15.56 -40.77
N GLU A 23 0.63 16.81 -40.79
CA GLU A 23 1.24 17.44 -39.61
C GLU A 23 0.23 17.55 -38.45
N ASN A 24 -1.01 17.96 -38.73
CA ASN A 24 -2.08 18.03 -37.72
C ASN A 24 -2.46 16.66 -37.14
N VAL A 25 -2.45 15.59 -37.94
CA VAL A 25 -2.75 14.23 -37.46
C VAL A 25 -1.61 13.69 -36.60
N VAL A 26 -0.35 13.94 -36.98
CA VAL A 26 0.83 13.53 -36.21
C VAL A 26 0.91 14.31 -34.90
N GLU A 27 0.63 15.62 -34.90
CA GLU A 27 0.66 16.45 -33.71
C GLU A 27 -0.47 16.07 -32.73
N ASN A 28 -1.67 15.76 -33.22
CA ASN A 28 -2.78 15.29 -32.39
C ASN A 28 -2.56 13.87 -31.86
N ALA A 29 -1.97 12.96 -32.66
CA ALA A 29 -1.62 11.63 -32.20
C ALA A 29 -0.49 11.65 -31.15
N ALA A 30 0.48 12.57 -31.29
CA ALA A 30 1.53 12.80 -30.32
C ALA A 30 0.98 13.38 -29.01
N LYS A 31 0.11 14.40 -29.07
CA LYS A 31 -0.56 14.97 -27.90
C LYS A 31 -1.45 13.95 -27.18
N SER A 32 -2.22 13.15 -27.93
CA SER A 32 -3.06 12.08 -27.38
C SER A 32 -2.23 10.99 -26.68
N LYS A 33 -1.11 10.52 -27.27
CA LYS A 33 -0.21 9.55 -26.61
C LYS A 33 0.47 10.12 -25.37
N VAL A 34 0.84 11.40 -25.39
CA VAL A 34 1.43 12.10 -24.24
C VAL A 34 0.41 12.27 -23.12
N GLU A 35 -0.82 12.70 -23.40
CA GLU A 35 -1.91 12.81 -22.40
C GLU A 35 -2.34 11.45 -21.82
N THR A 36 -2.32 10.39 -22.64
CA THR A 36 -2.65 9.03 -22.17
C THR A 36 -1.53 8.49 -21.26
N GLY A 37 -0.26 8.83 -21.56
CA GLY A 37 0.91 8.47 -20.76
C GLY A 37 1.00 9.26 -19.44
N THR A 38 0.74 10.57 -19.46
CA THR A 38 0.73 11.43 -18.27
C THR A 38 -0.42 11.08 -17.34
N ASN A 39 -1.63 10.82 -17.84
CA ASN A 39 -2.76 10.37 -17.01
C ASN A 39 -2.50 9.02 -16.32
N LYS A 40 -1.80 8.08 -16.98
CA LYS A 40 -1.41 6.81 -16.34
C LYS A 40 -0.37 7.03 -15.24
N HIS A 41 0.60 7.91 -15.48
CA HIS A 41 1.67 8.18 -14.52
C HIS A 41 1.17 8.97 -13.30
N GLU A 42 0.30 9.96 -13.53
CA GLU A 42 -0.42 10.74 -12.52
C GLU A 42 -1.31 9.83 -11.66
N ARG A 43 -2.07 8.92 -12.28
CA ARG A 43 -2.95 7.97 -11.58
C ARG A 43 -2.18 6.96 -10.74
N ASN A 44 -1.04 6.48 -11.24
CA ASN A 44 -0.14 5.62 -10.46
C ASN A 44 0.54 6.39 -9.32
N ARG A 45 0.87 7.66 -9.52
CA ARG A 45 1.43 8.53 -8.47
C ARG A 45 0.42 8.80 -7.35
N ARG A 46 -0.83 9.09 -7.69
CA ARG A 46 -1.93 9.27 -6.72
C ARG A 46 -2.21 7.99 -5.93
N ARG A 47 -2.29 6.83 -6.60
CA ARG A 47 -2.42 5.53 -5.93
C ARG A 47 -1.25 5.19 -5.01
N SER A 48 -0.01 5.52 -5.41
CA SER A 48 1.17 5.33 -4.56
C SER A 48 1.11 6.24 -3.34
N SER A 49 0.77 7.53 -3.51
CA SER A 49 0.71 8.47 -2.39
C SER A 49 -0.40 8.14 -1.39
N ASP A 50 -1.55 7.69 -1.87
CA ASP A 50 -2.66 7.29 -1.00
C ASP A 50 -2.29 6.03 -0.20
N PHE A 51 -1.61 5.08 -0.85
CA PHE A 51 -1.10 3.87 -0.22
C PHE A 51 0.01 4.19 0.82
N ASP A 52 0.89 5.15 0.52
CA ASP A 52 1.95 5.58 1.44
C ASP A 52 1.39 6.30 2.68
N GLU A 53 0.28 7.03 2.55
CA GLU A 53 -0.37 7.69 3.68
C GLU A 53 -1.21 6.69 4.51
N GLU A 54 -1.93 5.75 3.88
CA GLU A 54 -2.63 4.68 4.61
C GLU A 54 -1.64 3.80 5.40
N ASP A 55 -0.54 3.35 4.77
CA ASP A 55 0.54 2.60 5.42
C ASP A 55 1.17 3.39 6.58
N TRP A 56 1.35 4.70 6.40
CA TRP A 56 1.84 5.60 7.43
C TRP A 56 0.92 5.65 8.65
N GLN A 57 -0.39 5.78 8.43
CA GLN A 57 -1.39 5.80 9.50
C GLN A 57 -1.44 4.45 10.25
N GLU A 58 -1.40 3.33 9.53
CA GLU A 58 -1.41 2.00 10.14
C GLU A 58 -0.14 1.71 10.95
N LYS A 59 1.04 2.10 10.44
CA LYS A 59 2.28 2.07 11.24
C LYS A 59 2.15 2.89 12.51
N GLY A 60 1.52 4.07 12.43
CA GLY A 60 1.27 4.94 13.57
C GLY A 60 0.51 4.21 14.69
N LYS A 61 -0.59 3.55 14.36
CA LYS A 61 -1.40 2.77 15.31
C LYS A 61 -0.60 1.67 16.00
N VAL A 62 0.15 0.88 15.22
CA VAL A 62 0.98 -0.22 15.76
C VAL A 62 2.08 0.32 16.66
N ILE A 63 2.75 1.41 16.25
CA ILE A 63 3.83 2.03 17.03
C ILE A 63 3.30 2.66 18.33
N ASP A 64 2.11 3.25 18.30
CA ASP A 64 1.50 3.80 19.51
C ASP A 64 1.19 2.69 20.52
N GLU A 65 0.69 1.54 20.08
CA GLU A 65 0.47 0.40 20.97
C GLU A 65 1.80 -0.14 21.53
N VAL A 66 2.85 -0.23 20.71
CA VAL A 66 4.20 -0.57 21.17
C VAL A 66 4.67 0.40 22.28
N LYS A 67 4.42 1.70 22.13
CA LYS A 67 4.80 2.71 23.13
C LYS A 67 4.01 2.58 24.42
N ILE A 68 2.70 2.36 24.33
CA ILE A 68 1.82 2.15 25.49
C ILE A 68 2.30 0.93 26.28
N CYS A 69 2.44 -0.22 25.58
CA CYS A 69 2.96 -1.45 26.17
C CYS A 69 4.34 -1.24 26.80
N SER A 70 5.24 -0.53 26.11
CA SER A 70 6.58 -0.22 26.61
C SER A 70 6.53 0.61 27.90
N TYR A 71 5.71 1.65 27.93
CA TYR A 71 5.58 2.56 29.07
C TYR A 71 5.02 1.83 30.30
N GLU A 72 3.94 1.07 30.13
CA GLU A 72 3.28 0.38 31.24
C GLU A 72 4.12 -0.76 31.84
N ASN A 73 5.04 -1.34 31.06
CA ASN A 73 5.99 -2.34 31.54
C ASN A 73 7.37 -1.77 31.92
N ASN A 74 7.53 -0.43 31.91
CA ASN A 74 8.79 0.26 32.20
C ASN A 74 9.97 -0.21 31.31
N TYR A 75 9.68 -0.60 30.07
CA TYR A 75 10.69 -0.91 29.07
C TYR A 75 11.15 0.38 28.40
N LYS A 76 12.47 0.57 28.33
CA LYS A 76 13.11 1.72 27.66
C LYS A 76 13.62 1.30 26.28
N GLU A 77 13.96 2.24 25.41
CA GLU A 77 14.47 1.95 24.06
C GLU A 77 15.71 1.03 24.08
N VAL A 78 16.54 1.15 25.12
CA VAL A 78 17.71 0.29 25.34
C VAL A 78 17.34 -1.18 25.54
N TYR A 79 16.17 -1.47 26.13
CA TYR A 79 15.68 -2.83 26.27
C TYR A 79 15.43 -3.45 24.90
N PHE A 80 14.66 -2.78 24.03
CA PHE A 80 14.40 -3.28 22.68
C PHE A 80 15.67 -3.47 21.87
N ALA A 81 16.62 -2.53 21.97
CA ALA A 81 17.87 -2.64 21.25
C ALA A 81 18.64 -3.92 21.61
N LYS A 82 18.63 -4.30 22.90
CA LYS A 82 19.25 -5.55 23.39
C LYS A 82 18.46 -6.80 22.98
N GLN A 83 17.14 -6.76 23.05
CA GLN A 83 16.30 -7.95 22.82
C GLN A 83 16.06 -8.28 21.35
N THR A 84 16.14 -7.29 20.45
CA THR A 84 15.68 -7.44 19.05
C THR A 84 16.79 -7.41 18.02
N ASP A 85 18.06 -7.41 18.45
CA ASP A 85 19.24 -7.18 17.59
C ASP A 85 18.99 -6.02 16.61
N THR A 86 18.55 -4.89 17.18
CA THR A 86 18.20 -3.68 16.45
C THR A 86 18.96 -2.52 17.06
N SER A 87 19.58 -1.69 16.22
CA SER A 87 20.35 -0.55 16.73
C SER A 87 19.46 0.40 17.53
N ILE A 88 20.01 0.95 18.63
CA ILE A 88 19.32 1.92 19.48
C ILE A 88 18.83 3.16 18.69
N SER A 89 19.56 3.55 17.65
CA SER A 89 19.17 4.62 16.73
C SER A 89 17.90 4.28 15.93
N THR A 90 17.75 3.03 15.49
CA THR A 90 16.53 2.56 14.82
C THR A 90 15.35 2.52 15.77
N VAL A 91 15.56 2.01 17.00
CA VAL A 91 14.50 2.01 18.03
C VAL A 91 14.03 3.42 18.32
N ARG A 92 14.95 4.37 18.57
CA ARG A 92 14.59 5.78 18.82
C ARG A 92 13.86 6.43 17.65
N ARG A 93 14.22 6.08 16.41
CA ARG A 93 13.50 6.56 15.21
C ARG A 93 12.05 6.08 15.20
N ILE A 94 11.82 4.80 15.50
CA ILE A 94 10.47 4.24 15.63
C ILE A 94 9.70 4.94 16.75
N PHE A 95 10.31 5.17 17.91
CA PHE A 95 9.66 5.88 19.01
C PHE A 95 9.38 7.36 18.66
N SER A 96 10.09 7.93 17.68
CA SER A 96 9.88 9.30 17.17
C SER A 96 8.94 9.37 15.96
N PHE A 97 8.28 8.28 15.57
CA PHE A 97 7.53 8.15 14.31
C PHE A 97 6.46 9.24 14.05
N ARG A 98 5.90 9.88 15.09
CA ARG A 98 4.93 10.98 14.90
C ARG A 98 5.57 12.35 14.68
N THR A 99 6.77 12.59 15.19
CA THR A 99 7.43 13.91 15.12
C THR A 99 8.28 14.08 13.88
N GLN A 100 8.66 12.97 13.24
CA GLN A 100 9.38 12.96 11.97
C GLN A 100 8.64 12.01 11.04
N LYS A 101 8.28 12.44 9.81
CA LYS A 101 7.80 11.54 8.73
C LYS A 101 8.91 10.55 8.33
N THR A 102 9.25 9.65 9.25
CA THR A 102 10.39 8.73 9.17
C THR A 102 9.91 7.39 8.69
N ALA A 103 10.51 6.91 7.61
CA ALA A 103 10.26 5.58 7.06
C ALA A 103 10.78 4.49 8.02
N ALA A 104 10.07 4.26 9.13
CA ALA A 104 10.21 3.03 9.90
C ALA A 104 9.73 1.87 9.00
N SER A 105 10.61 0.90 8.76
CA SER A 105 10.23 -0.29 8.01
C SER A 105 9.33 -1.18 8.87
N TRP A 106 8.37 -1.85 8.23
CA TRP A 106 7.54 -2.86 8.90
C TRP A 106 8.37 -3.95 9.56
N SER A 107 9.47 -4.37 8.93
CA SER A 107 10.39 -5.36 9.52
C SER A 107 10.93 -4.90 10.88
N SER A 108 11.36 -3.64 10.99
CA SER A 108 11.85 -3.08 12.25
C SER A 108 10.73 -2.93 13.28
N ILE A 109 9.53 -2.54 12.86
CA ILE A 109 8.36 -2.45 13.75
C ILE A 109 7.98 -3.83 14.28
N PHE A 110 7.93 -4.85 13.42
CA PHE A 110 7.59 -6.22 13.80
C PHE A 110 8.59 -6.85 14.76
N LYS A 111 9.88 -6.50 14.68
CA LYS A 111 10.85 -6.91 15.69
C LYS A 111 10.47 -6.43 17.09
N LEU A 112 10.02 -5.18 17.23
CA LEU A 112 9.57 -4.61 18.50
C LEU A 112 8.25 -5.23 18.96
N VAL A 113 7.29 -5.42 18.06
CA VAL A 113 6.03 -6.12 18.35
C VAL A 113 6.30 -7.52 18.89
N LYS A 114 7.13 -8.31 18.20
CA LYS A 114 7.51 -9.65 18.63
C LYS A 114 8.18 -9.66 20.00
N CYS A 115 9.06 -8.69 20.26
CA CYS A 115 9.71 -8.52 21.56
C CYS A 115 8.68 -8.35 22.68
N LEU A 116 7.70 -7.45 22.48
CA LEU A 116 6.65 -7.23 23.47
C LEU A 116 5.76 -8.45 23.62
N SER A 117 5.34 -9.08 22.52
CA SER A 117 4.46 -10.24 22.58
C SER A 117 5.03 -11.39 23.42
N ASN A 118 6.35 -11.58 23.40
CA ASN A 118 7.02 -12.62 24.20
C ASN A 118 7.12 -12.27 25.69
N GLU A 119 7.12 -10.98 26.01
CA GLU A 119 7.49 -10.45 27.33
C GLU A 119 6.31 -9.73 28.01
N CYS A 120 5.12 -9.74 27.38
CA CYS A 120 3.92 -9.09 27.89
C CYS A 120 3.48 -9.72 29.22
N VAL A 121 3.66 -8.95 30.30
CA VAL A 121 3.20 -9.32 31.64
C VAL A 121 1.69 -9.17 31.80
N ASN A 122 1.06 -8.35 30.95
CA ASN A 122 -0.36 -8.03 30.99
C ASN A 122 -1.06 -8.47 29.69
N ALA A 123 -2.08 -9.32 29.85
CA ALA A 123 -2.85 -9.89 28.76
C ALA A 123 -3.60 -8.83 27.93
N ASN A 124 -4.03 -7.72 28.53
CA ASN A 124 -4.71 -6.64 27.81
C ASN A 124 -3.81 -6.05 26.71
N HIS A 125 -2.56 -5.74 27.04
CA HIS A 125 -1.57 -5.24 26.08
C HIS A 125 -1.28 -6.24 24.98
N LEU A 126 -1.09 -7.51 25.34
CA LEU A 126 -0.85 -8.56 24.36
C LEU A 126 -2.02 -8.64 23.35
N VAL A 127 -3.25 -8.54 23.85
CA VAL A 127 -4.45 -8.62 23.02
C VAL A 127 -4.61 -7.41 22.11
N VAL A 128 -4.41 -6.19 22.62
CA VAL A 128 -4.51 -5.00 21.78
C VAL A 128 -3.40 -4.96 20.73
N LEU A 129 -2.17 -5.34 21.10
CA LEU A 129 -1.03 -5.43 20.19
C LEU A 129 -1.28 -6.46 19.08
N LEU A 130 -1.69 -7.68 19.41
CA LEU A 130 -1.98 -8.74 18.43
C LEU A 130 -3.21 -8.40 17.58
N GLY A 131 -4.25 -7.82 18.17
CA GLY A 131 -5.46 -7.41 17.47
C GLY A 131 -5.20 -6.30 16.45
N THR A 132 -4.41 -5.29 16.82
CA THR A 132 -4.00 -4.19 15.93
C THR A 132 -3.16 -4.73 14.77
N MET A 133 -2.25 -5.66 15.05
CA MET A 133 -1.45 -6.34 14.04
C MET A 133 -2.30 -7.17 13.08
N LEU A 134 -3.30 -7.88 13.58
CA LEU A 134 -4.21 -8.66 12.75
C LEU A 134 -5.08 -7.75 11.87
N LEU A 135 -5.58 -6.64 12.40
CA LEU A 135 -6.30 -5.63 11.62
C LEU A 135 -5.44 -5.11 10.47
N TYR A 136 -4.17 -4.80 10.72
CA TYR A 136 -3.22 -4.39 9.68
C TYR A 136 -3.01 -5.48 8.63
N LEU A 137 -2.73 -6.72 9.04
CA LEU A 137 -2.41 -7.82 8.12
C LEU A 137 -3.59 -8.24 7.24
N VAL A 138 -4.80 -8.19 7.80
CA VAL A 138 -6.04 -8.53 7.12
C VAL A 138 -6.54 -7.38 6.26
N GLY A 139 -6.29 -6.14 6.71
CA GLY A 139 -6.75 -4.92 6.05
C GLY A 139 -8.25 -4.99 5.74
N ASN A 140 -8.61 -4.61 4.52
CA ASN A 140 -10.01 -4.61 4.06
C ASN A 140 -10.55 -5.99 3.64
N ALA A 141 -9.80 -7.07 3.82
CA ALA A 141 -10.19 -8.41 3.38
C ALA A 141 -11.15 -9.11 4.35
N ALA A 142 -11.14 -8.73 5.64
CA ALA A 142 -11.99 -9.31 6.66
C ALA A 142 -12.34 -8.30 7.74
N LYS A 143 -13.40 -8.60 8.49
CA LYS A 143 -13.67 -7.97 9.79
C LYS A 143 -13.01 -8.79 10.89
N VAL A 144 -12.20 -8.16 11.72
CA VAL A 144 -11.58 -8.79 12.89
C VAL A 144 -12.28 -8.27 14.14
N HIS A 145 -12.87 -9.16 14.91
CA HIS A 145 -13.39 -8.89 16.25
C HIS A 145 -12.51 -9.61 17.25
N PHE A 146 -11.98 -8.91 18.24
CA PHE A 146 -11.14 -9.51 19.26
C PHE A 146 -11.44 -8.91 20.63
N TYR A 147 -11.43 -9.75 21.67
CA TYR A 147 -11.71 -9.32 23.04
C TYR A 147 -11.17 -10.34 24.05
N LEU A 148 -11.02 -9.89 25.29
CA LEU A 148 -10.71 -10.74 26.43
C LEU A 148 -12.00 -11.18 27.13
N GLU A 149 -12.18 -12.48 27.28
CA GLU A 149 -13.23 -13.05 28.11
C GLU A 149 -12.66 -13.26 29.53
N GLY A 150 -12.88 -12.25 30.38
CA GLY A 150 -12.23 -12.17 31.69
C GLY A 150 -10.70 -12.10 31.57
N ASN A 151 -9.98 -12.63 32.56
CA ASN A 151 -8.51 -12.56 32.61
C ASN A 151 -7.81 -13.84 32.13
N ARG A 152 -8.53 -14.75 31.46
CA ARG A 152 -8.04 -16.12 31.20
C ARG A 152 -8.13 -16.56 29.75
N LYS A 153 -8.94 -15.90 28.93
CA LYS A 153 -9.20 -16.32 27.55
C LYS A 153 -9.24 -15.12 26.63
N PHE A 154 -8.58 -15.28 25.50
CA PHE A 154 -8.56 -14.32 24.42
C PHE A 154 -9.29 -14.91 23.22
N PHE A 155 -10.20 -14.14 22.62
CA PHE A 155 -10.94 -14.51 21.44
C PHE A 155 -10.56 -13.61 20.27
N ILE A 156 -10.36 -14.24 19.11
CA ILE A 156 -10.27 -13.59 17.81
C ILE A 156 -11.27 -14.25 16.88
N GLU A 157 -12.20 -13.48 16.36
CA GLU A 157 -13.10 -13.86 15.29
C GLU A 157 -12.74 -13.08 14.02
N ILE A 158 -12.43 -13.79 12.94
CA ILE A 158 -12.11 -13.19 11.63
C ILE A 158 -13.20 -13.59 10.65
N LYS A 159 -13.92 -12.61 10.12
CA LYS A 159 -14.97 -12.79 9.10
C LYS A 159 -14.51 -12.24 7.76
N PHE A 160 -14.05 -13.12 6.88
CA PHE A 160 -13.63 -12.78 5.53
C PHE A 160 -14.82 -12.34 4.67
N LYS A 161 -14.56 -11.43 3.72
CA LYS A 161 -15.52 -11.10 2.66
C LYS A 161 -15.72 -12.32 1.75
N LYS A 162 -16.92 -12.49 1.19
CA LYS A 162 -17.28 -13.65 0.35
C LYS A 162 -16.29 -13.90 -0.80
N ASP A 163 -15.74 -12.83 -1.38
CA ASP A 163 -14.84 -12.91 -2.54
C ASP A 163 -13.36 -13.07 -2.18
N VAL A 164 -13.02 -13.17 -0.89
CA VAL A 164 -11.65 -13.40 -0.43
C VAL A 164 -11.51 -14.90 -0.15
N THR A 165 -11.15 -15.66 -1.19
CA THR A 165 -10.78 -17.06 -1.00
C THR A 165 -9.44 -17.13 -0.26
N VAL A 166 -9.46 -17.61 0.98
CA VAL A 166 -8.26 -17.91 1.78
C VAL A 166 -7.45 -19.07 1.16
N PHE A 167 -8.08 -19.83 0.26
CA PHE A 167 -7.47 -20.93 -0.48
C PHE A 167 -6.74 -20.44 -1.73
N LYS A 168 -5.50 -20.88 -1.90
CA LYS A 168 -4.72 -20.64 -3.12
C LYS A 168 -5.47 -21.21 -4.33
N LYS A 169 -5.56 -20.42 -5.39
CA LYS A 169 -5.99 -20.84 -6.73
C LYS A 169 -5.23 -22.10 -7.14
N GLY A 170 -5.88 -23.28 -7.02
CA GLY A 170 -5.27 -24.57 -7.30
C GLY A 170 -5.96 -25.77 -6.65
N GLU A 171 -6.67 -25.61 -5.54
CA GLU A 171 -7.47 -26.69 -4.95
C GLU A 171 -8.91 -26.59 -5.47
N LYS A 172 -9.37 -27.66 -6.14
CA LYS A 172 -10.76 -27.78 -6.58
C LYS A 172 -11.65 -27.83 -5.34
N GLU A 173 -12.72 -27.05 -5.36
CA GLU A 173 -13.77 -27.08 -4.33
C GLU A 173 -14.32 -28.52 -4.17
N PRO A 174 -14.56 -28.98 -2.93
CA PRO A 174 -15.38 -30.16 -2.72
C PRO A 174 -16.82 -29.78 -3.08
N VAL A 175 -17.31 -30.37 -4.17
CA VAL A 175 -18.72 -30.34 -4.54
C VAL A 175 -19.51 -31.03 -3.43
N GLY A 176 -20.34 -30.27 -2.74
CA GLY A 176 -21.22 -30.77 -1.69
C GLY A 176 -22.39 -29.83 -1.49
N ASP A 177 -23.49 -30.15 -2.15
CA ASP A 177 -24.78 -29.49 -1.96
C ASP A 177 -25.18 -29.49 -0.48
N ASN A 178 -25.46 -28.31 0.07
CA ASN A 178 -26.52 -28.20 1.07
C ASN A 178 -27.09 -26.79 1.15
N GLU A 179 -28.41 -26.76 1.02
CA GLU A 179 -29.28 -25.60 1.01
C GLU A 179 -29.32 -24.82 2.34
N ARG A 180 -29.45 -23.50 2.16
CA ARG A 180 -30.18 -22.49 2.98
C ARG A 180 -29.54 -21.98 4.28
N ARG A 181 -29.15 -20.68 4.25
CA ARG A 181 -29.96 -19.55 4.75
C ARG A 181 -29.32 -18.17 4.44
N ASN A 182 -30.17 -17.17 4.21
CA ASN A 182 -29.88 -15.77 3.88
C ASN A 182 -28.88 -15.06 4.81
N ILE A 183 -27.86 -14.43 4.20
CA ILE A 183 -26.94 -13.38 4.75
C ILE A 183 -26.99 -12.15 3.82
N ASP A 184 -28.16 -11.91 3.27
CA ASP A 184 -28.22 -11.78 1.83
C ASP A 184 -28.40 -10.36 1.36
N ASP A 185 -27.82 -9.28 1.89
CA ASP A 185 -27.95 -8.00 1.15
C ASP A 185 -26.69 -7.13 1.04
N GLU A 186 -25.59 -7.37 1.77
CA GLU A 186 -24.34 -6.60 1.50
C GLU A 186 -23.02 -7.28 1.91
N PHE A 187 -23.10 -8.44 2.55
CA PHE A 187 -22.17 -9.53 2.27
C PHE A 187 -22.77 -10.41 1.16
N LYS A 188 -23.70 -9.87 0.37
CA LYS A 188 -24.18 -10.45 -0.88
C LYS A 188 -23.13 -10.28 -1.95
#